data_AF-A0A7V9UUI2-F1
#
_entry.id   AF-A0A7V9UUI2-F1
#
_cell.length_a   1.000
_cell.length_b   1.000
_cell.length_c   1.000
_cell.angle_alpha   90.00
_cell.angle_beta   90.00
_cell.angle_gamma   90.00
#
_symmetry.space_group_name_H-M   'P 1'
#
loop_
_entity.id
_entity.type
_entity.pdbx_description
1 polymer ?
#
loop_
_entity_poly.entity_id
_entity_poly.type
_entity_poly.pdbx_seq_one_letter_code
_entity_poly.pdbx_strand_id
1 'polypeptide(L)'
;MTKIIKNSVLAILFLSLSFVAEAQTKPRKPNPKKTVAAAPVNAVAVEAPTVKTSGKKNERPATQTDSPGNTNQTEKLNSATEKFASKPVYFYEFAQPDFLISQIRIEFDENGKGRISFMKKNFDELITDPIQLSASALRRIKNAVEALNFLDSDENYQYEKDYSHLGNIKIKIKKDGRERETKFNYTTNQDAKILADEYRKIGQQFLWIFDINLARENQPLESPRLLDALDALIRRNEISDAGQMIPFLKELSNDERVPLISRNHATNLIKRIEKNIEQNK
;
A
#
# COMPACT_ATOMS: atom_id res chain seq x y z
N MET A 1 18.33 -12.66 -67.33
CA MET A 1 17.17 -11.75 -67.32
C MET A 1 16.86 -11.43 -65.86
N THR A 2 17.69 -10.70 -65.11
CA THR A 2 17.97 -9.24 -65.20
C THR A 2 16.73 -8.38 -65.00
N LYS A 3 16.48 -7.93 -63.76
CA LYS A 3 16.12 -6.54 -63.48
C LYS A 3 16.47 -6.16 -62.04
N ILE A 4 17.52 -5.36 -61.97
CA ILE A 4 18.00 -4.54 -60.87
C ILE A 4 17.13 -3.27 -60.86
N ILE A 5 16.60 -2.87 -59.71
CA ILE A 5 16.17 -1.47 -59.48
C ILE A 5 16.81 -0.97 -58.19
N LYS A 6 17.45 0.18 -58.36
CA LYS A 6 18.29 0.93 -57.43
C LYS A 6 17.47 1.85 -56.52
N ASN A 7 18.06 2.09 -55.35
CA ASN A 7 18.15 3.36 -54.60
C ASN A 7 16.87 4.13 -54.23
N SER A 8 16.66 4.31 -52.92
CA SER A 8 16.53 5.66 -52.35
C SER A 8 16.95 5.67 -50.89
N VAL A 9 18.13 6.25 -50.67
CA VAL A 9 18.62 6.75 -49.38
C VAL A 9 17.83 8.02 -49.10
N LEU A 10 17.05 8.03 -48.01
CA LEU A 10 16.52 9.26 -47.45
C LEU A 10 17.06 9.40 -46.03
N ALA A 11 18.11 10.19 -45.91
CA ALA A 11 18.62 10.69 -44.64
C ALA A 11 17.60 11.67 -44.06
N ILE A 12 17.00 11.34 -42.91
CA ILE A 12 16.22 12.29 -42.13
C ILE A 12 17.06 12.73 -40.95
N LEU A 13 17.28 14.05 -40.97
CA LEU A 13 18.09 14.89 -40.14
C LEU A 13 17.75 14.75 -38.64
N PHE A 14 18.78 14.56 -37.83
CA PHE A 14 18.76 14.80 -36.39
C PHE A 14 18.42 16.28 -36.12
N LEU A 15 17.34 16.54 -35.38
CA LEU A 15 17.14 17.83 -34.71
C LEU A 15 16.99 17.58 -33.21
N SER A 16 18.12 17.64 -32.53
CA SER A 16 18.24 17.69 -31.07
C SER A 16 17.80 19.06 -30.56
N LEU A 17 16.63 19.14 -29.93
CA LEU A 17 16.23 20.27 -29.10
C LEU A 17 16.51 19.93 -27.64
N SER A 18 17.72 20.26 -27.19
CA SER A 18 18.08 20.29 -25.78
C SER A 18 17.51 21.56 -25.15
N PHE A 19 16.44 21.44 -24.37
CA PHE A 19 16.02 22.49 -23.44
C PHE A 19 16.91 22.42 -22.20
N VAL A 20 17.90 23.30 -22.12
CA VAL A 20 18.63 23.58 -20.87
C VAL A 20 17.81 24.60 -20.10
N ALA A 21 17.16 24.14 -19.02
CA ALA A 21 16.53 25.03 -18.04
C ALA A 21 17.60 25.58 -17.10
N GLU A 22 18.00 26.84 -17.30
CA GLU A 22 18.82 27.60 -16.36
C GLU A 22 17.99 27.96 -15.12
N ALA A 23 18.12 27.13 -14.08
CA ALA A 23 17.65 27.46 -12.73
C ALA A 23 18.60 28.51 -12.11
N GLN A 24 18.26 29.78 -12.28
CA GLN A 24 18.91 30.89 -11.56
C GLN A 24 18.62 30.79 -10.06
N THR A 25 19.55 30.22 -9.30
CA THR A 25 19.56 30.30 -7.84
C THR A 25 20.21 31.63 -7.43
N LYS A 26 19.38 32.61 -7.05
CA LYS A 26 19.84 33.89 -6.51
C LYS A 26 20.37 33.68 -5.08
N PRO A 27 21.64 33.99 -4.76
CA PRO A 27 22.16 33.80 -3.41
C PRO A 27 21.53 34.80 -2.43
N ARG A 28 20.95 34.28 -1.36
CA ARG A 28 20.32 35.03 -0.27
C ARG A 28 21.41 35.68 0.58
N LYS A 29 21.43 37.01 0.66
CA LYS A 29 22.34 37.77 1.53
C LYS A 29 22.07 37.45 3.01
N PRO A 30 23.11 37.24 3.85
CA PRO A 30 22.93 37.04 5.28
C PRO A 30 22.53 38.34 5.97
N ASN A 31 21.53 38.24 6.85
CA ASN A 31 21.05 39.35 7.67
C ASN A 31 22.05 39.60 8.83
N PRO A 32 22.44 40.86 9.12
CA PRO A 32 23.38 41.13 10.20
C PRO A 32 22.74 40.88 11.57
N LYS A 33 23.40 40.03 12.39
CA LYS A 33 23.07 39.84 13.81
C LYS A 33 23.29 41.17 14.54
N LYS A 34 22.19 41.72 15.09
CA LYS A 34 22.23 42.89 15.97
C LYS A 34 22.72 42.44 17.35
N THR A 35 23.96 42.80 17.66
CA THR A 35 24.56 42.69 19.00
C THR A 35 23.78 43.60 19.95
N VAL A 36 23.13 43.04 20.96
CA VAL A 36 22.56 43.82 22.07
C VAL A 36 23.53 43.71 23.24
N ALA A 37 24.00 44.87 23.68
CA ALA A 37 24.92 45.05 24.79
C ALA A 37 24.30 44.62 26.12
N ALA A 38 25.14 44.04 26.97
CA ALA A 38 24.84 43.70 28.35
C ALA A 38 25.02 44.93 29.27
N ALA A 39 24.08 45.11 30.20
CA ALA A 39 24.23 45.86 31.44
C ALA A 39 23.09 45.43 32.42
N PRO A 40 23.18 45.70 33.74
CA PRO A 40 23.69 44.76 34.73
C PRO A 40 22.61 44.21 35.68
N VAL A 41 23.06 43.21 36.42
CA VAL A 41 22.36 42.40 37.43
C VAL A 41 21.83 43.26 38.59
N ASN A 42 20.57 43.08 38.97
CA ASN A 42 20.07 43.42 40.29
C ASN A 42 19.35 42.20 40.89
N ALA A 43 19.91 41.73 42.01
CA ALA A 43 19.46 40.56 42.74
C ALA A 43 18.26 40.91 43.63
N VAL A 44 17.19 40.12 43.53
CA VAL A 44 16.20 39.97 44.60
C VAL A 44 15.95 38.47 44.75
N ALA A 45 16.31 37.96 45.91
CA ALA A 45 16.06 36.59 46.35
C ALA A 45 14.58 36.42 46.69
N VAL A 46 13.95 35.35 46.18
CA VAL A 46 12.69 34.83 46.72
C VAL A 46 12.80 33.30 46.76
N GLU A 47 12.47 32.77 47.92
CA GLU A 47 12.64 31.40 48.39
C GLU A 47 11.79 30.38 47.62
N ALA A 48 12.30 29.16 47.57
CA ALA A 48 11.63 27.98 47.02
C ALA A 48 10.69 27.34 48.05
N PRO A 49 9.55 26.76 47.60
CA PRO A 49 8.96 25.62 48.28
C PRO A 49 9.11 24.35 47.44
N THR A 50 9.86 23.41 47.99
CA THR A 50 9.85 21.98 47.65
C THR A 50 8.47 21.36 47.92
N VAL A 51 7.90 20.64 46.94
CA VAL A 51 6.87 19.61 47.19
C VAL A 51 7.27 18.33 46.47
N LYS A 52 7.39 17.27 47.26
CA LYS A 52 7.65 15.89 46.86
C LYS A 52 6.36 15.18 46.42
N THR A 53 6.53 14.28 45.44
CA THR A 53 5.82 12.98 45.24
C THR A 53 4.30 12.89 45.42
N SER A 54 3.61 12.47 44.36
CA SER A 54 2.86 11.20 44.36
C SER A 54 2.24 10.94 42.98
N GLY A 55 2.44 9.72 42.47
CA GLY A 55 1.79 9.24 41.27
C GLY A 55 0.28 9.06 41.49
N LYS A 56 -0.53 9.40 40.49
CA LYS A 56 -1.93 9.02 40.40
C LYS A 56 -2.14 8.20 39.13
N LYS A 57 -1.94 6.90 39.31
CA LYS A 57 -2.51 5.82 38.50
C LYS A 57 -4.01 5.82 38.80
N ASN A 58 -4.86 5.99 37.78
CA ASN A 58 -6.31 5.85 37.93
C ASN A 58 -6.63 4.36 38.16
N GLU A 59 -6.79 3.97 39.42
CA GLU A 59 -7.45 2.72 39.77
C GLU A 59 -8.97 2.93 39.77
N ARG A 60 -9.66 2.09 39.00
CA ARG A 60 -11.11 2.02 38.87
C ARG A 60 -11.69 1.27 40.08
N PRO A 61 -12.77 1.76 40.73
CA PRO A 61 -13.39 1.05 41.84
C PRO A 61 -13.96 -0.31 41.40
N ALA A 62 -13.69 -1.32 42.22
CA ALA A 62 -14.32 -2.63 42.12
C ALA A 62 -15.80 -2.54 42.49
N THR A 63 -16.66 -3.11 41.66
CA THR A 63 -17.99 -3.55 42.09
C THR A 63 -18.27 -4.87 41.39
N GLN A 64 -18.14 -5.94 42.17
CA GLN A 64 -18.71 -7.24 41.88
C GLN A 64 -20.21 -7.14 42.14
N THR A 65 -21.01 -7.54 41.16
CA THR A 65 -22.37 -8.05 41.41
C THR A 65 -22.69 -9.06 40.31
N ASP A 66 -23.06 -10.24 40.77
CA ASP A 66 -23.29 -11.45 40.00
C ASP A 66 -24.50 -11.37 39.07
N SER A 67 -24.33 -11.80 37.82
CA SER A 67 -25.28 -12.68 37.10
C SER A 67 -24.80 -13.01 35.67
N PRO A 68 -25.25 -14.14 35.10
CA PRO A 68 -24.45 -14.99 34.23
C PRO A 68 -24.69 -14.75 32.74
N GLY A 69 -23.67 -15.03 31.94
CA GLY A 69 -23.80 -15.33 30.51
C GLY A 69 -23.43 -14.18 29.58
N ASN A 70 -22.17 -14.13 29.16
CA ASN A 70 -21.82 -14.07 27.74
C ASN A 70 -20.33 -14.36 27.52
N THR A 71 -19.89 -15.57 27.86
CA THR A 71 -18.62 -16.11 27.34
C THR A 71 -18.89 -16.57 25.92
N ASN A 72 -18.79 -15.66 24.94
CA ASN A 72 -18.72 -15.96 23.50
C ASN A 72 -18.55 -14.67 22.70
N GLN A 73 -17.35 -14.06 22.69
CA GLN A 73 -16.99 -13.11 21.63
C GLN A 73 -15.49 -12.80 21.47
N THR A 74 -14.61 -13.71 21.90
CA THR A 74 -13.17 -13.67 21.56
C THR A 74 -12.74 -14.80 20.62
N GLU A 75 -13.69 -15.57 20.07
CA GLU A 75 -13.41 -16.69 19.15
C GLU A 75 -13.81 -16.42 17.69
N LYS A 76 -14.30 -15.22 17.37
CA LYS A 76 -14.79 -14.90 16.02
C LYS A 76 -13.84 -14.13 15.12
N LEU A 77 -12.53 -14.20 15.38
CA LEU A 77 -11.50 -13.69 14.45
C LEU A 77 -10.46 -14.75 14.02
N ASN A 78 -10.47 -15.95 14.61
CA ASN A 78 -9.45 -17.00 14.33
C ASN A 78 -10.00 -18.24 13.60
N SER A 79 -11.17 -18.13 12.96
CA SER A 79 -11.80 -19.23 12.21
C SER A 79 -12.04 -18.89 10.73
N ALA A 80 -11.06 -18.29 10.06
CA ALA A 80 -11.05 -18.16 8.60
C ALA A 80 -10.08 -19.16 7.95
N THR A 81 -10.18 -20.44 8.35
CA THR A 81 -9.74 -21.54 7.47
C THR A 81 -10.96 -21.99 6.66
N GLU A 82 -11.63 -21.06 5.98
CA GLU A 82 -12.58 -21.45 4.95
C GLU A 82 -11.79 -22.19 3.87
N LYS A 83 -12.15 -23.45 3.64
CA LYS A 83 -11.58 -24.29 2.60
C LYS A 83 -11.69 -23.56 1.26
N PHE A 84 -10.55 -23.08 0.79
CA PHE A 84 -10.39 -22.53 -0.55
C PHE A 84 -10.77 -23.64 -1.55
N ALA A 85 -11.95 -23.50 -2.18
CA ALA A 85 -12.56 -24.58 -2.97
C ALA A 85 -11.88 -24.80 -4.33
N SER A 86 -11.14 -23.82 -4.83
CA SER A 86 -10.36 -23.90 -6.07
C SER A 86 -8.87 -24.06 -5.76
N LYS A 87 -8.11 -24.65 -6.69
CA LYS A 87 -6.66 -24.78 -6.52
C LYS A 87 -5.99 -23.46 -6.91
N PRO A 88 -5.15 -22.84 -6.06
CA PRO A 88 -4.48 -21.59 -6.42
C PRO A 88 -3.45 -21.83 -7.53
N VAL A 89 -3.42 -20.89 -8.49
CA VAL A 89 -2.57 -20.91 -9.69
C VAL A 89 -1.48 -19.85 -9.58
N TYR A 90 -1.82 -18.68 -9.05
CA TYR A 90 -0.93 -17.55 -8.89
C TYR A 90 -0.56 -17.37 -7.43
N PHE A 91 0.72 -17.13 -7.18
CA PHE A 91 1.27 -16.93 -5.85
C PHE A 91 2.24 -15.76 -5.87
N TYR A 92 2.07 -14.86 -4.92
CA TYR A 92 2.98 -13.75 -4.68
C TYR A 92 3.30 -13.67 -3.20
N GLU A 93 4.55 -13.35 -2.89
CA GLU A 93 5.00 -13.07 -1.55
C GLU A 93 5.92 -11.86 -1.57
N PHE A 94 5.65 -10.92 -0.67
CA PHE A 94 6.57 -9.85 -0.28
C PHE A 94 7.05 -10.13 1.14
N ALA A 95 8.35 -9.95 1.39
CA ALA A 95 8.92 -10.09 2.73
C ALA A 95 9.98 -9.02 3.01
N GLN A 96 9.81 -8.32 4.15
CA GLN A 96 10.79 -7.42 4.74
C GLN A 96 10.64 -7.40 6.27
N PRO A 97 11.44 -8.17 7.04
CA PRO A 97 11.32 -8.28 8.50
C PRO A 97 11.25 -6.95 9.26
N ASP A 98 11.94 -5.92 8.80
CA ASP A 98 12.03 -4.65 9.53
C ASP A 98 10.80 -3.75 9.37
N PHE A 99 9.94 -4.01 8.37
CA PHE A 99 8.76 -3.20 8.08
C PHE A 99 7.61 -3.47 9.06
N LEU A 100 6.71 -2.49 9.19
CA LEU A 100 5.49 -2.64 9.99
C LEU A 100 4.60 -3.77 9.45
N ILE A 101 4.53 -3.92 8.12
CA ILE A 101 3.98 -5.10 7.47
C ILE A 101 5.17 -5.92 6.97
N SER A 102 5.53 -6.97 7.70
CA SER A 102 6.76 -7.71 7.46
C SER A 102 6.62 -8.77 6.36
N GLN A 103 5.41 -9.24 6.12
CA GLN A 103 5.11 -10.20 5.07
C GLN A 103 3.72 -9.95 4.48
N ILE A 104 3.58 -10.10 3.16
CA ILE A 104 2.30 -10.16 2.46
C ILE A 104 2.35 -11.37 1.53
N ARG A 105 1.31 -12.21 1.56
CA ARG A 105 1.11 -13.35 0.66
C ARG A 105 -0.21 -13.20 -0.05
N ILE A 106 -0.20 -13.36 -1.37
CA ILE A 106 -1.41 -13.33 -2.20
C ILE A 106 -1.44 -14.62 -2.98
N GLU A 107 -2.55 -15.34 -2.92
CA GLU A 107 -2.77 -16.53 -3.72
C GLU A 107 -4.19 -16.58 -4.27
N PHE A 108 -4.33 -16.90 -5.56
CA PHE A 108 -5.63 -16.94 -6.22
C PHE A 108 -5.64 -17.92 -7.40
N ASP A 109 -6.85 -18.30 -7.80
CA ASP A 109 -7.12 -19.19 -8.93
C ASP A 109 -7.18 -18.45 -10.28
N GLU A 110 -7.52 -19.15 -11.36
CA GLU A 110 -7.58 -18.53 -12.70
C GLU A 110 -8.67 -17.46 -12.88
N ASN A 111 -9.63 -17.42 -11.95
CA ASN A 111 -10.75 -16.49 -11.92
C ASN A 111 -10.51 -15.31 -10.96
N GLY A 112 -9.33 -15.26 -10.32
CA GLY A 112 -8.98 -14.21 -9.38
C GLY A 112 -9.63 -14.36 -8.00
N LYS A 113 -10.29 -15.48 -7.72
CA LYS A 113 -10.76 -15.79 -6.37
C LYS A 113 -9.57 -16.30 -5.57
N GLY A 114 -9.39 -15.81 -4.35
CA GLY A 114 -8.16 -16.03 -3.61
C GLY A 114 -8.26 -15.77 -2.13
N ARG A 115 -7.08 -15.70 -1.52
CA ARG A 115 -6.88 -15.08 -0.21
C ARG A 115 -5.63 -14.22 -0.23
N ILE A 116 -5.63 -13.26 0.69
CA ILE A 116 -4.46 -12.48 1.04
C ILE A 116 -4.17 -12.69 2.51
N SER A 117 -2.90 -12.80 2.83
CA SER A 117 -2.42 -12.94 4.18
C SER A 117 -1.31 -11.94 4.44
N PHE A 118 -1.26 -11.34 5.63
CA PHE A 118 -0.17 -10.43 5.98
C PHE A 118 0.22 -10.56 7.46
N MET A 119 1.48 -10.23 7.74
CA MET A 119 2.04 -10.24 9.08
C MET A 119 2.36 -8.82 9.50
N LYS A 120 1.81 -8.38 10.64
CA LYS A 120 2.16 -7.10 11.27
C LYS A 120 3.34 -7.31 12.23
N LYS A 121 4.25 -6.34 12.29
CA LYS A 121 5.33 -6.33 13.26
C LYS A 121 4.74 -6.37 14.68
N ASN A 122 5.30 -7.24 15.53
CA ASN A 122 4.83 -7.54 16.89
C ASN A 122 3.49 -8.28 16.98
N PHE A 123 2.99 -8.84 15.87
CA PHE A 123 1.92 -9.82 15.87
C PHE A 123 2.53 -11.14 15.38
N ASP A 124 2.29 -12.23 16.12
CA ASP A 124 2.82 -13.56 15.78
C ASP A 124 1.85 -14.36 14.88
N GLU A 125 0.68 -13.79 14.59
CA GLU A 125 -0.37 -14.43 13.80
C GLU A 125 -0.53 -13.79 12.42
N LEU A 126 -0.69 -14.65 11.41
CA LEU A 126 -0.90 -14.26 10.03
C LEU A 126 -2.38 -13.92 9.81
N ILE A 127 -2.69 -12.63 9.65
CA ILE A 127 -4.05 -12.16 9.35
C ILE A 127 -4.37 -12.57 7.91
N THR A 128 -5.48 -13.27 7.70
CA THR A 128 -5.85 -13.84 6.40
C THR A 128 -7.31 -13.60 6.08
N ASP A 129 -7.57 -13.00 4.92
CA ASP A 129 -8.92 -12.72 4.43
C ASP A 129 -9.09 -13.22 2.98
N PRO A 130 -10.32 -13.59 2.58
CA PRO A 130 -10.63 -13.91 1.20
C PRO A 130 -10.54 -12.66 0.32
N ILE A 131 -10.14 -12.85 -0.94
CA ILE A 131 -10.12 -11.79 -1.95
C ILE A 131 -10.79 -12.24 -3.25
N GLN A 132 -11.32 -11.27 -3.98
CA GLN A 132 -11.74 -11.43 -5.36
C GLN A 132 -11.11 -10.30 -6.19
N LEU A 133 -10.16 -10.64 -7.04
CA LEU A 133 -9.57 -9.68 -7.96
C LEU A 133 -10.59 -9.25 -9.01
N SER A 134 -10.49 -8.00 -9.45
CA SER A 134 -11.30 -7.53 -10.57
C SER A 134 -10.82 -8.18 -11.87
N ALA A 135 -11.71 -8.21 -12.86
CA ALA A 135 -11.35 -8.60 -14.21
C ALA A 135 -10.22 -7.73 -14.78
N SER A 136 -10.16 -6.43 -14.39
CA SER A 136 -9.13 -5.51 -14.88
C SER A 136 -7.75 -5.84 -14.31
N ALA A 137 -7.65 -6.10 -12.99
CA ALA A 137 -6.42 -6.48 -12.31
C ALA A 137 -5.92 -7.85 -12.79
N LEU A 138 -6.81 -8.84 -12.84
CA LEU A 138 -6.48 -10.18 -13.31
C LEU A 138 -5.97 -10.16 -14.76
N ARG A 139 -6.56 -9.34 -15.62
CA ARG A 139 -6.08 -9.15 -17.00
C ARG A 139 -4.67 -8.55 -17.04
N ARG A 140 -4.36 -7.54 -16.22
CA ARG A 140 -3.00 -6.96 -16.17
C ARG A 140 -1.97 -7.99 -15.73
N ILE A 141 -2.30 -8.82 -14.74
CA ILE A 141 -1.44 -9.93 -14.30
C ILE A 141 -1.23 -10.93 -15.44
N LYS A 142 -2.30 -11.41 -16.08
CA LYS A 142 -2.23 -12.37 -17.18
C LYS A 142 -1.38 -11.85 -18.34
N ASN A 143 -1.58 -10.58 -18.73
CA ASN A 143 -0.81 -9.96 -19.81
C ASN A 143 0.68 -9.86 -19.47
N ALA A 144 1.04 -9.48 -18.23
CA ALA A 144 2.45 -9.41 -17.83
C ALA A 144 3.10 -10.80 -17.75
N VAL A 145 2.35 -11.81 -17.28
CA VAL A 145 2.79 -13.21 -17.25
C VAL A 145 3.04 -13.75 -18.66
N GLU A 146 2.15 -13.44 -19.60
CA GLU A 146 2.28 -13.80 -21.02
C GLU A 146 3.46 -13.09 -21.69
N ALA A 147 3.61 -11.78 -21.47
CA ALA A 147 4.73 -10.99 -22.01
C ALA A 147 6.10 -11.53 -21.56
N LEU A 148 6.19 -12.01 -20.32
CA LEU A 148 7.40 -12.65 -19.78
C LEU A 148 7.64 -14.06 -20.31
N ASN A 149 6.70 -14.65 -21.06
CA ASN A 149 6.65 -16.07 -21.34
C ASN A 149 6.91 -16.89 -20.06
N PHE A 150 6.27 -16.49 -18.95
CA PHE A 150 6.81 -16.76 -17.60
C PHE A 150 7.05 -18.24 -17.35
N LEU A 151 6.14 -19.14 -17.72
CA LEU A 151 6.29 -20.57 -17.41
C LEU A 151 7.41 -21.27 -18.20
N ASP A 152 7.79 -20.72 -19.35
CA ASP A 152 8.76 -21.34 -20.27
C ASP A 152 10.11 -20.57 -20.30
N SER A 153 10.20 -19.42 -19.63
CA SER A 153 11.42 -18.64 -19.49
C SER A 153 12.27 -19.10 -18.28
N ASP A 154 13.59 -18.97 -18.38
CA ASP A 154 14.57 -19.21 -17.32
C ASP A 154 15.27 -17.91 -16.86
N GLU A 155 14.81 -16.76 -17.35
CA GLU A 155 15.37 -15.44 -17.05
C GLU A 155 15.46 -15.16 -15.54
N ASN A 156 16.61 -14.64 -15.10
CA ASN A 156 16.76 -14.12 -13.75
C ASN A 156 16.43 -12.61 -13.74
N TYR A 157 15.34 -12.24 -13.07
CA TYR A 157 14.89 -10.85 -13.00
C TYR A 157 15.66 -9.99 -11.98
N GLN A 158 16.49 -10.59 -11.13
CA GLN A 158 17.27 -9.84 -10.14
C GLN A 158 18.27 -8.92 -10.81
N TYR A 159 18.21 -7.64 -10.46
CA TYR A 159 19.23 -6.67 -10.84
C TYR A 159 20.55 -6.94 -10.11
N GLU A 160 21.66 -6.54 -10.72
CA GLU A 160 23.02 -6.83 -10.22
C GLU A 160 23.26 -6.34 -8.78
N LYS A 161 22.67 -5.20 -8.39
CA LYS A 161 22.76 -4.67 -7.02
C LYS A 161 21.66 -5.22 -6.13
N ASP A 162 22.03 -5.48 -4.88
CA ASP A 162 21.09 -5.91 -3.86
C ASP A 162 20.32 -4.73 -3.24
N TYR A 163 18.99 -4.78 -3.38
CA TYR A 163 18.05 -3.86 -2.76
C TYR A 163 17.12 -4.57 -1.76
N SER A 164 17.59 -5.67 -1.15
CA SER A 164 16.84 -6.45 -0.16
C SER A 164 16.29 -5.64 1.02
N HIS A 165 16.92 -4.50 1.35
CA HIS A 165 16.40 -3.53 2.33
C HIS A 165 15.05 -2.90 1.95
N LEU A 166 14.67 -2.90 0.67
CA LEU A 166 13.34 -2.49 0.18
C LEU A 166 12.33 -3.65 0.20
N GLY A 167 12.78 -4.85 0.56
CA GLY A 167 12.02 -6.08 0.61
C GLY A 167 12.27 -7.00 -0.58
N ASN A 168 11.95 -8.28 -0.37
CA ASN A 168 12.13 -9.34 -1.35
C ASN A 168 10.78 -9.79 -1.89
N ILE A 169 10.72 -10.01 -3.19
CA ILE A 169 9.54 -10.48 -3.91
C ILE A 169 9.79 -11.91 -4.35
N LYS A 170 8.79 -12.75 -4.18
CA LYS A 170 8.72 -14.10 -4.75
C LYS A 170 7.43 -14.21 -5.54
N ILE A 171 7.55 -14.57 -6.82
CA ILE A 171 6.41 -14.82 -7.70
C ILE A 171 6.48 -16.26 -8.16
N LYS A 172 5.34 -16.94 -8.10
CA LYS A 172 5.22 -18.33 -8.46
C LYS A 172 3.91 -18.59 -9.17
N ILE A 173 3.96 -19.36 -10.25
CA ILE A 173 2.79 -19.68 -11.06
C ILE A 173 2.78 -21.17 -11.33
N LYS A 174 1.60 -21.80 -11.15
CA LYS A 174 1.36 -23.23 -11.37
C LYS A 174 0.18 -23.41 -12.33
N LYS A 175 0.45 -23.74 -13.59
CA LYS A 175 -0.61 -23.86 -14.61
C LYS A 175 -0.34 -25.03 -15.56
N ASP A 176 -1.37 -25.82 -15.85
CA ASP A 176 -1.31 -26.93 -16.83
C ASP A 176 -0.17 -27.93 -16.55
N GLY A 177 0.08 -28.23 -15.27
CA GLY A 177 1.17 -29.12 -14.83
C GLY A 177 2.58 -28.51 -14.87
N ARG A 178 2.71 -27.26 -15.34
CA ARG A 178 3.96 -26.48 -15.33
C ARG A 178 4.01 -25.57 -14.10
N GLU A 179 5.22 -25.32 -13.62
CA GLU A 179 5.48 -24.47 -12.46
C GLU A 179 6.79 -23.72 -12.64
N ARG A 180 6.79 -22.41 -12.36
CA ARG A 180 8.00 -21.61 -12.21
C ARG A 180 7.89 -20.72 -10.99
N GLU A 181 9.01 -20.54 -10.31
CA GLU A 181 9.20 -19.60 -9.21
C GLU A 181 10.39 -18.68 -9.53
N THR A 182 10.25 -17.41 -9.21
CA THR A 182 11.33 -16.42 -9.29
C THR A 182 11.38 -15.58 -8.01
N LYS A 183 12.57 -15.09 -7.68
CA LYS A 183 12.82 -14.24 -6.52
C LYS A 183 13.71 -13.08 -6.93
N PHE A 184 13.32 -11.88 -6.55
CA PHE A 184 14.11 -10.68 -6.77
C PHE A 184 13.68 -9.58 -5.79
N ASN A 185 14.58 -8.63 -5.51
CA ASN A 185 14.25 -7.42 -4.76
C ASN A 185 14.18 -6.17 -5.65
N TYR A 186 14.84 -6.21 -6.80
CA TYR A 186 14.77 -5.17 -7.81
C TYR A 186 14.94 -5.79 -9.20
N THR A 187 14.28 -5.21 -10.20
CA THR A 187 14.37 -5.65 -11.59
C THR A 187 14.35 -4.47 -12.55
N THR A 188 15.09 -4.60 -13.65
CA THR A 188 15.03 -3.69 -14.81
C THR A 188 14.19 -4.25 -15.95
N ASN A 189 13.72 -5.50 -15.85
CA ASN A 189 12.78 -6.07 -16.81
C ASN A 189 11.42 -5.39 -16.61
N GLN A 190 10.93 -4.76 -17.67
CA GLN A 190 9.73 -3.91 -17.61
C GLN A 190 8.48 -4.72 -17.28
N ASP A 191 8.32 -5.92 -17.84
CA ASP A 191 7.14 -6.75 -17.62
C ASP A 191 7.16 -7.41 -16.24
N ALA A 192 8.34 -7.81 -15.75
CA ALA A 192 8.52 -8.28 -14.38
C ALA A 192 8.20 -7.18 -13.36
N LYS A 193 8.59 -5.94 -13.69
CA LYS A 193 8.23 -4.76 -12.90
C LYS A 193 6.72 -4.51 -12.91
N ILE A 194 6.05 -4.56 -14.07
CA ILE A 194 4.59 -4.41 -14.18
C ILE A 194 3.88 -5.47 -13.33
N LEU A 195 4.32 -6.72 -13.41
CA LEU A 195 3.75 -7.83 -12.64
C LEU A 195 3.90 -7.60 -11.13
N ALA A 196 5.12 -7.30 -10.67
CA ALA A 196 5.40 -7.03 -9.26
C ALA A 196 4.64 -5.80 -8.73
N ASP A 197 4.57 -4.73 -9.52
CA ASP A 197 3.85 -3.51 -9.16
C ASP A 197 2.34 -3.77 -9.04
N GLU A 198 1.76 -4.60 -9.92
CA GLU A 198 0.35 -4.97 -9.83
C GLU A 198 0.03 -5.75 -8.55
N TYR A 199 0.85 -6.75 -8.18
CA TYR A 199 0.68 -7.45 -6.90
C TYR A 199 0.83 -6.50 -5.70
N ARG A 200 1.79 -5.57 -5.74
CA ARG A 200 1.95 -4.57 -4.68
C ARG A 200 0.68 -3.72 -4.55
N LYS A 201 0.11 -3.25 -5.66
CA LYS A 201 -1.13 -2.46 -5.65
C LYS A 201 -2.33 -3.24 -5.08
N ILE A 202 -2.43 -4.54 -5.37
CA ILE A 202 -3.45 -5.42 -4.77
C ILE A 202 -3.25 -5.49 -3.25
N GLY A 203 -2.01 -5.73 -2.81
CA GLY A 203 -1.66 -5.77 -1.39
C GLY A 203 -1.99 -4.46 -0.67
N GLN A 204 -1.63 -3.31 -1.28
CA GLN A 204 -1.93 -1.99 -0.75
C GLN A 204 -3.44 -1.77 -0.63
N GLN A 205 -4.20 -2.01 -1.70
CA GLN A 205 -5.66 -1.86 -1.69
C GLN A 205 -6.30 -2.61 -0.52
N PHE A 206 -5.89 -3.85 -0.32
CA PHE A 206 -6.42 -4.68 0.74
C PHE A 206 -6.00 -4.20 2.13
N LEU A 207 -4.71 -3.89 2.34
CA LEU A 207 -4.22 -3.38 3.64
C LEU A 207 -4.96 -2.12 4.07
N TRP A 208 -5.25 -1.21 3.14
CA TRP A 208 -6.01 0.00 3.45
C TRP A 208 -7.47 -0.27 3.80
N ILE A 209 -8.11 -1.23 3.13
CA ILE A 209 -9.47 -1.67 3.52
C ILE A 209 -9.43 -2.25 4.94
N PHE A 210 -8.46 -3.11 5.23
CA PHE A 210 -8.27 -3.68 6.56
C PHE A 210 -8.06 -2.61 7.64
N ASP A 211 -7.11 -1.70 7.45
CA ASP A 211 -6.78 -0.67 8.46
C ASP A 211 -7.95 0.29 8.70
N ILE A 212 -8.72 0.64 7.66
CA ILE A 212 -9.91 1.49 7.82
C ILE A 212 -11.02 0.74 8.55
N ASN A 213 -11.25 -0.54 8.25
CA ASN A 213 -12.21 -1.37 9.00
C ASN A 213 -11.83 -1.46 10.48
N LEU A 214 -10.54 -1.69 10.77
CA LEU A 214 -10.04 -1.73 12.14
C LEU A 214 -10.25 -0.40 12.87
N ALA A 215 -9.97 0.72 12.21
CA ALA A 215 -10.18 2.06 12.77
C ALA A 215 -11.66 2.34 12.99
N ARG A 216 -12.53 2.01 12.04
CA ARG A 216 -13.99 2.16 12.18
C ARG A 216 -14.54 1.44 13.41
N GLU A 217 -13.95 0.32 13.80
CA GLU A 217 -14.40 -0.46 14.95
C GLU A 217 -13.76 0.01 16.28
N ASN A 218 -12.47 0.34 16.26
CA ASN A 218 -11.70 0.55 17.49
C ASN A 218 -11.33 2.00 17.75
N GLN A 219 -11.12 2.80 16.70
CA GLN A 219 -10.65 4.20 16.77
C GLN A 219 -11.26 5.06 15.64
N PRO A 220 -12.58 5.32 15.62
CA PRO A 220 -13.24 5.95 14.46
C PRO A 220 -12.72 7.35 14.15
N LEU A 221 -12.13 8.04 15.14
CA LEU A 221 -11.53 9.36 14.98
C LEU A 221 -10.28 9.35 14.08
N GLU A 222 -9.67 8.19 13.81
CA GLU A 222 -8.55 8.04 12.86
C GLU A 222 -9.00 7.95 11.40
N SER A 223 -10.28 7.65 11.13
CA SER A 223 -10.80 7.49 9.77
C SER A 223 -10.53 8.66 8.82
N PRO A 224 -10.56 9.95 9.24
CA PRO A 224 -10.26 11.07 8.33
C PRO A 224 -8.84 10.96 7.76
N ARG A 225 -7.85 10.72 8.62
CA ARG A 225 -6.44 10.61 8.22
C ARG A 225 -6.21 9.41 7.29
N LEU A 226 -6.88 8.30 7.55
CA LEU A 226 -6.77 7.10 6.72
C LEU A 226 -7.39 7.31 5.32
N LEU A 227 -8.51 8.02 5.23
CA LEU A 227 -9.12 8.37 3.94
C LEU A 227 -8.29 9.37 3.13
N ASP A 228 -7.64 10.33 3.79
CA ASP A 228 -6.67 11.22 3.13
C ASP A 228 -5.50 10.44 2.51
N ALA A 229 -4.97 9.47 3.25
CA ALA A 229 -3.91 8.61 2.76
C ALA A 229 -4.40 7.72 1.60
N LEU A 230 -5.59 7.13 1.71
CA LEU A 230 -6.20 6.35 0.64
C LEU A 230 -6.43 7.19 -0.63
N ASP A 231 -6.95 8.42 -0.50
CA ASP A 231 -7.13 9.32 -1.64
C ASP A 231 -5.78 9.64 -2.32
N ALA A 232 -4.72 9.85 -1.54
CA ALA A 232 -3.38 10.06 -2.11
C ALA A 232 -2.92 8.84 -2.94
N LEU A 233 -3.17 7.61 -2.47
CA LEU A 233 -2.81 6.39 -3.18
C LEU A 233 -3.59 6.20 -4.48
N ILE A 234 -4.90 6.46 -4.44
CA ILE A 234 -5.74 6.42 -5.63
C ILE A 234 -5.23 7.42 -6.67
N ARG A 235 -4.91 8.65 -6.25
CA ARG A 235 -4.37 9.69 -7.15
C ARG A 235 -3.00 9.34 -7.75
N ARG A 236 -2.16 8.60 -7.02
CA ARG A 236 -0.85 8.13 -7.50
C ARG A 236 -0.89 6.80 -8.26
N ASN A 237 -2.09 6.25 -8.51
CA ASN A 237 -2.26 4.93 -9.14
C ASN A 237 -1.54 3.80 -8.37
N GLU A 238 -1.57 3.86 -7.03
CA GLU A 238 -0.98 2.86 -6.12
C GLU A 238 -2.02 1.84 -5.61
N ILE A 239 -3.24 1.90 -6.13
CA ILE A 239 -4.35 0.96 -5.88
C ILE A 239 -4.60 0.18 -7.17
N SER A 240 -4.90 -1.11 -7.06
CA SER A 240 -5.03 -1.99 -8.24
C SER A 240 -6.31 -1.67 -9.00
N ASP A 241 -7.46 -1.65 -8.32
CA ASP A 241 -8.74 -1.30 -8.92
C ASP A 241 -9.58 -0.50 -7.92
N ALA A 242 -9.50 0.83 -8.03
CA ALA A 242 -10.27 1.73 -7.18
C ALA A 242 -11.79 1.50 -7.32
N GLY A 243 -12.27 1.01 -8.46
CA GLY A 243 -13.69 0.71 -8.67
C GLY A 243 -14.20 -0.39 -7.75
N GLN A 244 -13.36 -1.39 -7.43
CA GLN A 244 -13.73 -2.44 -6.46
C GLN A 244 -13.93 -1.91 -5.04
N MET A 245 -13.41 -0.72 -4.72
CA MET A 245 -13.55 -0.12 -3.40
C MET A 245 -14.88 0.61 -3.23
N ILE A 246 -15.66 0.84 -4.30
CA ILE A 246 -16.90 1.60 -4.23
C ILE A 246 -17.91 1.02 -3.21
N PRO A 247 -18.19 -0.29 -3.16
CA PRO A 247 -19.09 -0.86 -2.15
C PRO A 247 -18.62 -0.56 -0.72
N PHE A 248 -17.34 -0.76 -0.45
CA PHE A 248 -16.72 -0.45 0.84
C PHE A 248 -16.82 1.03 1.21
N LEU A 249 -16.54 1.94 0.26
CA LEU A 249 -16.67 3.38 0.48
C LEU A 249 -18.14 3.79 0.70
N LYS A 250 -19.10 3.11 0.06
CA LYS A 250 -20.53 3.35 0.27
C LYS A 250 -20.96 2.97 1.68
N GLU A 251 -20.50 1.81 2.18
CA GLU A 251 -20.71 1.41 3.57
C GLU A 251 -20.13 2.46 4.52
N LEU A 252 -18.89 2.87 4.30
CA LEU A 252 -18.23 3.87 5.14
C LEU A 252 -18.94 5.23 5.12
N SER A 253 -19.47 5.64 3.97
CA SER A 253 -20.20 6.92 3.84
C SER A 253 -21.54 6.94 4.59
N ASN A 254 -22.10 5.77 4.90
CA ASN A 254 -23.37 5.63 5.60
C ASN A 254 -23.19 5.25 7.09
N ASP A 255 -21.95 5.00 7.56
CA ASP A 255 -21.71 4.57 8.93
C ASP A 255 -21.70 5.73 9.93
N GLU A 256 -22.72 5.82 10.77
CA GLU A 256 -22.87 6.87 11.79
C GLU A 256 -21.79 6.87 12.88
N ARG A 257 -21.06 5.75 13.06
CA ARG A 257 -19.92 5.68 14.00
C ARG A 257 -18.72 6.47 13.50
N VAL A 258 -18.65 6.70 12.19
CA VAL A 258 -17.55 7.36 11.52
C VAL A 258 -17.78 8.87 11.49
N PRO A 259 -16.76 9.70 11.76
CA PRO A 259 -16.91 11.16 11.72
C PRO A 259 -17.54 11.67 10.40
N LEU A 260 -18.41 12.67 10.49
CA LEU A 260 -19.11 13.24 9.33
C LEU A 260 -18.14 13.68 8.21
N ILE A 261 -16.96 14.22 8.58
CA ILE A 261 -15.93 14.60 7.62
C ILE A 261 -15.45 13.41 6.78
N SER A 262 -15.22 12.27 7.41
CA SER A 262 -14.81 11.02 6.75
C SER A 262 -15.91 10.48 5.85
N ARG A 263 -17.17 10.51 6.31
CA ARG A 263 -18.32 10.10 5.49
C ARG A 263 -18.43 10.93 4.21
N ASN A 264 -18.35 12.25 4.34
CA ASN A 264 -18.36 13.18 3.20
C ASN A 264 -17.17 12.94 2.26
N HIS A 265 -15.99 12.64 2.81
CA HIS A 265 -14.81 12.33 2.02
C HIS A 265 -14.99 11.02 1.23
N ALA A 266 -15.52 9.97 1.85
CA ALA A 266 -15.86 8.73 1.17
C ALA A 266 -16.85 8.96 0.01
N THR A 267 -17.90 9.78 0.22
CA THR A 267 -18.83 10.18 -0.85
C THR A 267 -18.12 10.90 -2.01
N ASN A 268 -17.20 11.80 -1.71
CA ASN A 268 -16.43 12.52 -2.73
C ASN A 268 -15.46 11.60 -3.49
N LEU A 269 -14.86 10.63 -2.80
CA LEU A 269 -14.01 9.61 -3.40
C LEU A 269 -14.80 8.73 -4.37
N ILE A 270 -15.99 8.27 -3.98
CA ILE A 270 -16.88 7.48 -4.87
C ILE A 270 -17.13 8.24 -6.17
N LYS A 271 -17.59 9.50 -6.09
CA LYS A 271 -17.87 10.33 -7.27
C LYS A 271 -16.65 10.48 -8.19
N ARG A 272 -15.46 10.65 -7.60
CA ARG A 272 -14.20 10.79 -8.35
C ARG A 272 -13.83 9.49 -9.05
N ILE A 273 -13.93 8.36 -8.35
CA ILE A 273 -13.64 7.03 -8.91
C ILE A 273 -14.60 6.73 -10.06
N GLU A 274 -15.90 6.93 -9.87
CA GLU A 274 -16.92 6.72 -10.91
C GLU A 274 -16.64 7.57 -12.16
N LYS A 275 -16.37 8.87 -11.97
CA LYS A 275 -15.97 9.75 -13.08
C LYS A 275 -14.71 9.28 -13.81
N ASN A 276 -13.69 8.85 -13.07
CA ASN A 276 -12.45 8.34 -13.68
C ASN A 276 -12.69 7.05 -14.44
N ILE A 277 -13.58 6.17 -13.96
CA ILE A 277 -13.96 4.94 -14.68
C ILE A 277 -14.68 5.28 -15.98
N GLU A 278 -15.60 6.25 -15.96
CA GLU A 278 -16.30 6.71 -17.17
C GLU A 278 -15.35 7.30 -18.21
N GLN A 279 -14.33 8.05 -17.78
CA GLN A 279 -13.35 8.66 -18.68
C GLN A 279 -12.35 7.68 -19.30
N ASN A 280 -12.16 6.51 -18.67
CA ASN A 280 -11.20 5.49 -19.11
C ASN A 280 -11.87 4.28 -19.81
N LYS A 281 -13.20 4.34 -20.04
CA LYS A 281 -13.93 3.38 -20.87
C LYS A 281 -13.84 3.77 -22.34
#